data_AF-A0A1V5LIL4-F1
#
_entry.id   AF-A0A1V5LIL4-F1
#
_cell.length_a   1.000
_cell.length_b   1.000
_cell.length_c   1.000
_cell.angle_alpha   90.00
_cell.angle_beta   90.00
_cell.angle_gamma   90.00
#
_symmetry.space_group_name_H-M   'P 1'
#
loop_
_entity.id
_entity.type
_entity.pdbx_description
1 polymer ?
#
loop_
_entity_poly.entity_id
_entity_poly.type
_entity_poly.pdbx_seq_one_letter_code
_entity_poly.pdbx_strand_id
1 'polypeptide(L)'
;MEEPLFRGTIFGGLQRTWQPFWAFLLSAFLYVTAHPGEPWLAFLFIASLGYAAALRLGHSLLAPMLAHSLTAAALLLGRLYPSFVLALPAVAFALVAGAAIVMITAGASQPSAREP
;
A
#
# COMPACT_ATOMS: atom_id res chain seq x y z
N MET A 1 8.69 8.64 6.56
CA MET A 1 7.63 9.65 6.34
C MET A 1 7.32 9.75 4.83
N GLU A 2 6.80 8.68 4.22
CA GLU A 2 6.67 8.60 2.74
C GLU A 2 5.22 8.74 2.23
N GLU A 3 4.26 8.17 2.96
CA GLU A 3 2.87 8.08 2.47
C GLU A 3 2.16 9.43 2.25
N PRO A 4 2.37 10.51 3.03
CA PRO A 4 1.79 11.82 2.70
C PRO A 4 2.21 12.33 1.32
N LEU A 5 3.47 12.11 0.92
CA LEU A 5 3.96 12.49 -0.40
C LEU A 5 3.43 11.56 -1.48
N PHE A 6 3.63 10.25 -1.34
CA PHE A 6 3.31 9.29 -2.41
C PHE A 6 1.81 9.02 -2.58
N ARG A 7 1.03 8.98 -1.50
CA ARG A 7 -0.42 8.75 -1.55
C ARG A 7 -1.21 10.04 -1.52
N GLY A 8 -0.82 10.97 -0.65
CA GLY A 8 -1.52 12.25 -0.54
C GLY A 8 -1.33 13.11 -1.78
N THR A 9 -0.08 13.43 -2.11
CA THR A 9 0.22 14.37 -3.20
C THR A 9 0.29 13.68 -4.56
N ILE A 10 1.17 12.68 -4.74
CA ILE A 10 1.45 12.07 -6.04
C ILE A 10 0.23 11.29 -6.52
N PHE A 11 -0.21 10.28 -5.77
CA PHE A 11 -1.37 9.47 -6.16
C PHE A 11 -2.65 10.31 -6.18
N GLY A 12 -2.89 11.16 -5.19
CA GLY A 12 -4.04 12.07 -5.17
C GLY A 12 -4.08 13.01 -6.39
N GLY A 13 -2.92 13.49 -6.87
CA GLY A 13 -2.81 14.26 -8.11
C GLY A 13 -3.06 13.42 -9.36
N LEU A 14 -2.47 12.23 -9.45
CA LEU A 14 -2.65 11.30 -10.57
C LEU A 14 -4.10 10.87 -10.71
N GLN A 15 -4.80 10.61 -9.60
CA GLN A 15 -6.21 10.21 -9.62
C GLN A 15 -7.17 11.29 -10.13
N ARG A 16 -6.78 12.57 -10.09
CA ARG A 16 -7.59 13.67 -10.64
C ARG A 16 -7.46 13.81 -12.15
N THR A 17 -6.39 13.27 -12.73
CA THR A 17 -6.01 13.51 -14.13
C THR A 17 -5.99 12.26 -15.00
N TRP A 18 -5.77 11.09 -14.40
CA TRP A 18 -5.66 9.81 -15.11
C TRP A 18 -6.74 8.83 -14.68
N GLN A 19 -7.02 7.86 -15.57
CA GLN A 19 -7.89 6.74 -15.20
C GLN A 19 -7.31 5.96 -14.01
N PRO A 20 -8.16 5.34 -13.17
CA PRO A 20 -7.72 4.69 -11.94
C PRO A 20 -6.55 3.73 -12.16
N PHE A 21 -6.65 2.85 -13.15
CA PHE A 21 -5.61 1.88 -13.48
C PHE A 21 -4.22 2.52 -13.66
N TRP A 22 -4.13 3.59 -14.46
CA TRP A 22 -2.89 4.30 -14.71
C TRP A 22 -2.39 5.09 -13.50
N ALA A 23 -3.29 5.68 -12.73
CA ALA A 23 -2.92 6.39 -11.51
C ALA A 23 -2.25 5.44 -10.49
N PHE A 24 -2.78 4.21 -10.36
CA PHE A 24 -2.19 3.16 -9.54
C PHE A 24 -0.79 2.76 -10.03
N LEU A 25 -0.67 2.39 -11.30
CA LEU A 25 0.59 1.92 -11.87
C LEU A 25 1.67 3.00 -11.83
N LEU A 26 1.37 4.23 -12.24
CA LEU A 26 2.33 5.33 -12.26
C LEU A 26 2.77 5.70 -10.84
N SER A 27 1.84 5.72 -9.88
CA SER A 27 2.18 5.99 -8.48
C SER A 27 3.07 4.91 -7.88
N ALA A 28 2.83 3.63 -8.19
CA ALA A 28 3.67 2.53 -7.75
C ALA A 28 5.04 2.52 -8.42
N PHE A 29 5.08 2.84 -9.71
CA PHE A 29 6.33 2.99 -10.45
C PHE A 29 7.20 4.09 -9.84
N LEU A 30 6.64 5.28 -9.60
CA LEU A 30 7.34 6.40 -8.97
C LEU A 30 7.86 6.04 -7.57
N TYR A 31 7.05 5.31 -6.79
CA TYR A 31 7.48 4.81 -5.48
C TYR A 31 8.73 3.93 -5.58
N VAL A 32 8.74 2.94 -6.47
CA VAL A 32 9.90 2.05 -6.64
C VAL A 32 11.12 2.79 -7.15
N THR A 33 10.96 3.73 -8.09
CA THR A 33 12.10 4.52 -8.60
C THR A 33 12.76 5.39 -7.55
N ALA A 34 12.04 5.76 -6.48
CA ALA A 34 12.60 6.48 -5.35
C ALA A 34 13.43 5.59 -4.40
N HIS A 35 13.43 4.26 -4.61
CA HIS A 35 14.09 3.27 -3.77
C HIS A 35 15.08 2.38 -4.56
N PRO A 36 16.05 2.95 -5.30
CA PRO A 36 16.90 2.20 -6.21
C PRO A 36 17.84 1.19 -5.53
N GLY A 37 18.13 1.37 -4.24
CA GLY A 37 19.03 0.51 -3.46
C GLY A 37 18.34 -0.70 -2.81
N GLU A 38 17.02 -0.83 -2.94
CA GLU A 38 16.27 -1.89 -2.27
C GLU A 38 16.25 -3.18 -3.09
N PRO A 39 16.66 -4.34 -2.53
CA PRO A 39 16.72 -5.61 -3.26
C PRO A 39 15.33 -6.17 -3.61
N TRP A 40 14.26 -5.61 -3.04
CA TRP A 40 12.89 -6.10 -3.14
C TRP A 40 12.01 -5.22 -4.03
N LEU A 41 12.52 -4.74 -5.17
CA LEU A 41 11.81 -3.79 -6.04
C LEU A 41 10.41 -4.27 -6.47
N ALA A 42 10.28 -5.54 -6.88
CA ALA A 42 9.00 -6.11 -7.27
C ALA A 42 7.99 -6.15 -6.10
N PHE A 43 8.48 -6.42 -4.89
CA PHE A 43 7.65 -6.39 -3.69
C PHE A 43 7.22 -4.96 -3.34
N LEU A 44 8.14 -3.99 -3.38
CA LEU A 44 7.83 -2.58 -3.14
C LEU A 44 6.80 -2.04 -4.13
N PHE A 45 6.85 -2.49 -5.39
CA PHE A 45 5.86 -2.15 -6.40
C PHE A 45 4.46 -2.60 -5.98
N ILE A 46 4.31 -3.89 -5.63
CA ILE A 46 3.04 -4.49 -5.26
C ILE A 46 2.51 -3.89 -3.94
N ALA A 47 3.39 -3.71 -2.95
CA ALA A 47 3.04 -3.04 -1.70
C ALA A 47 2.54 -1.61 -1.94
N SER A 48 3.19 -0.87 -2.83
CA SER A 48 2.76 0.48 -3.22
C SER A 48 1.39 0.50 -3.89
N LEU A 49 1.03 -0.52 -4.70
CA LEU A 49 -0.32 -0.66 -5.23
C LEU A 49 -1.33 -0.87 -4.10
N GLY A 50 -0.98 -1.70 -3.11
CA GLY A 50 -1.77 -1.92 -1.90
C GLY A 50 -2.01 -0.65 -1.09
N TYR A 51 -0.97 0.19 -0.90
CA TYR A 51 -1.12 1.46 -0.18
C TYR A 51 -2.03 2.44 -0.91
N ALA A 52 -1.88 2.54 -2.23
CA ALA A 52 -2.76 3.33 -3.07
C ALA A 52 -4.22 2.85 -2.96
N ALA A 53 -4.44 1.54 -2.86
CA ALA A 53 -5.77 0.95 -2.70
C ALA A 53 -6.35 1.27 -1.32
N ALA A 54 -5.53 1.13 -0.27
CA ALA A 54 -5.90 1.49 1.09
C ALA A 54 -6.33 2.96 1.21
N LEU A 55 -5.62 3.89 0.55
CA LEU A 55 -6.06 5.30 0.51
C LEU A 55 -7.38 5.44 -0.25
N ARG A 56 -7.49 4.85 -1.44
CA ARG A 56 -8.67 5.00 -2.30
C ARG A 56 -9.95 4.46 -1.65
N LEU A 57 -9.85 3.36 -0.92
CA LEU A 57 -10.98 2.67 -0.29
C LEU A 57 -11.27 3.21 1.11
N GLY A 58 -10.23 3.57 1.87
CA GLY A 58 -10.38 4.08 3.24
C GLY A 58 -10.55 5.60 3.34
N HIS A 59 -10.33 6.34 2.24
CA HIS A 59 -10.40 7.81 2.17
C HIS A 59 -9.57 8.55 3.25
N SER A 60 -8.56 7.87 3.81
CA SER A 60 -7.74 8.36 4.91
C SER A 60 -6.29 7.97 4.68
N LEU A 61 -5.36 8.88 4.96
CA LEU A 61 -3.93 8.60 4.93
C LEU A 61 -3.47 7.68 6.06
N LEU A 62 -4.28 7.50 7.11
CA LEU A 62 -3.93 6.59 8.20
C LEU A 62 -3.82 5.14 7.72
N ALA A 63 -4.72 4.71 6.85
CA ALA A 63 -4.74 3.35 6.31
C ALA A 63 -3.44 2.97 5.56
N PRO A 64 -2.99 3.72 4.54
CA PRO A 64 -1.71 3.44 3.90
C PRO A 64 -0.51 3.63 4.83
N MET A 65 -0.56 4.59 5.78
CA MET A 65 0.54 4.77 6.75
C MET A 65 0.72 3.53 7.63
N LEU A 66 -0.37 2.95 8.15
CA LEU A 66 -0.31 1.73 8.94
C LEU A 66 0.16 0.54 8.11
N ALA A 67 -0.39 0.37 6.90
CA ALA A 67 0.04 -0.69 5.98
C ALA A 67 1.53 -0.58 5.66
N HIS A 68 2.02 0.63 5.40
CA HIS A 68 3.43 0.89 5.17
C HIS A 68 4.28 0.52 6.39
N SER A 69 3.92 1.00 7.58
CA SER A 69 4.65 0.70 8.81
C SER A 69 4.74 -0.80 9.09
N LEU A 70 3.66 -1.55 8.85
CA LEU A 70 3.65 -3.01 9.00
C LEU A 70 4.57 -3.69 7.98
N THR A 71 4.53 -3.27 6.72
CA THR A 71 5.45 -3.78 5.69
C THR A 71 6.91 -3.51 6.04
N ALA A 72 7.22 -2.28 6.48
CA ALA A 72 8.58 -1.90 6.87
C ALA A 72 9.07 -2.74 8.07
N ALA A 73 8.22 -2.96 9.07
CA ALA A 73 8.52 -3.82 10.21
C ALA A 73 8.78 -5.27 9.78
N ALA A 74 7.96 -5.81 8.86
CA ALA A 74 8.16 -7.14 8.32
C ALA A 74 9.51 -7.24 7.57
N LEU A 75 9.81 -6.31 6.67
CA LEU A 75 11.08 -6.29 5.95
C LEU A 75 12.29 -6.18 6.89
N LEU A 76 12.19 -5.33 7.92
CA LEU A 76 13.23 -5.20 8.94
C LEU A 76 13.45 -6.51 9.69
N LEU A 77 12.36 -7.15 10.13
CA LEU A 77 12.43 -8.45 10.80
C LEU A 77 13.11 -9.49 9.89
N GLY A 78 12.81 -9.46 8.60
CA GLY A 78 13.48 -10.33 7.64
C GLY A 78 14.96 -10.09 7.48
N ARG A 79 15.39 -8.83 7.48
CA ARG A 79 16.83 -8.50 7.47
C ARG A 79 17.53 -9.00 8.73
N LEU A 80 16.87 -8.91 9.89
CA LEU A 80 17.43 -9.35 11.18
C LEU A 80 17.48 -10.87 11.34
N TYR A 81 16.57 -11.60 10.69
CA TYR A 81 16.47 -13.06 10.77
C TYR A 81 16.51 -13.69 9.37
N PRO A 82 17.70 -13.87 8.76
CA PRO A 82 17.85 -14.31 7.37
C PRO A 82 17.26 -15.69 7.07
N SER A 83 17.24 -16.59 8.06
CA SER A 83 16.59 -17.91 7.95
C SER A 83 15.08 -17.83 7.74
N PHE A 84 14.46 -16.69 8.06
CA PHE A 84 13.06 -16.41 7.77
C PHE A 84 12.85 -15.83 6.36
N VAL A 85 13.89 -15.33 5.68
CA VAL A 85 13.79 -14.51 4.44
C VAL A 85 13.10 -15.23 3.28
N LEU A 86 13.22 -16.56 3.21
CA LEU A 86 12.51 -17.35 2.19
C LEU A 86 10.98 -17.38 2.42
N ALA A 87 10.49 -17.13 3.64
CA ALA A 87 9.07 -17.06 3.99
C ALA A 87 8.52 -15.62 4.01
N LEU A 88 9.38 -14.61 4.07
CA LEU A 88 8.98 -13.20 4.25
C LEU A 88 8.19 -12.57 3.11
N PRO A 89 8.49 -12.82 1.82
CA PRO A 89 7.65 -12.31 0.75
C PRO A 89 6.21 -12.80 0.89
N ALA A 90 5.99 -14.05 1.30
CA ALA A 90 4.66 -14.63 1.49
C ALA A 90 3.95 -14.06 2.73
N VAL A 91 4.65 -13.87 3.85
CA VAL A 91 4.09 -13.28 5.07
C VAL A 91 3.75 -11.80 4.87
N ALA A 92 4.63 -11.06 4.20
CA ALA A 92 4.37 -9.66 3.87
C ALA A 92 3.22 -9.54 2.85
N PHE A 93 3.13 -10.44 1.86
CA PHE A 93 1.95 -10.54 0.97
C PHE A 93 0.68 -10.83 1.76
N ALA A 94 0.70 -11.78 2.69
CA ALA A 94 -0.46 -12.13 3.51
C ALA A 94 -0.89 -10.99 4.43
N LEU A 95 0.06 -10.20 4.96
CA LEU A 95 -0.23 -9.05 5.81
C LEU A 95 -0.75 -7.84 5.00
N VAL A 96 -0.16 -7.55 3.84
CA VAL A 96 -0.64 -6.46 2.96
C VAL A 96 -1.99 -6.82 2.35
N ALA A 97 -2.16 -8.06 1.86
CA ALA A 97 -3.45 -8.55 1.36
C ALA A 97 -4.47 -8.64 2.49
N GLY A 98 -4.08 -9.12 3.68
CA GLY A 98 -4.94 -9.21 4.85
C GLY A 98 -5.39 -7.84 5.36
N ALA A 99 -4.49 -6.87 5.48
CA ALA A 99 -4.83 -5.51 5.85
C ALA A 99 -5.73 -4.84 4.80
N ALA A 100 -5.46 -5.06 3.50
CA ALA A 100 -6.34 -4.59 2.43
C ALA A 100 -7.73 -5.22 2.52
N ILE A 101 -7.84 -6.54 2.73
CA ILE A 101 -9.13 -7.25 2.88
C ILE A 101 -9.88 -6.78 4.12
N VAL A 102 -9.24 -6.66 5.28
CA VAL A 102 -9.87 -6.19 6.52
C VAL A 102 -10.38 -4.77 6.36
N MET A 103 -9.62 -3.88 5.71
CA MET A 103 -10.05 -2.49 5.51
C MET A 103 -11.17 -2.38 4.46
N ILE A 104 -11.16 -3.22 3.42
CA ILE A 104 -12.24 -3.31 2.43
C ILE A 104 -13.53 -3.83 3.08
N THR A 105 -13.43 -4.90 3.85
CA THR A 105 -14.60 -5.53 4.51
C THR A 105 -15.16 -4.68 5.64
N ALA A 106 -14.30 -4.02 6.43
CA ALA A 106 -14.72 -3.08 7.47
C ALA A 106 -15.29 -1.75 6.92
N GLY A 107 -14.83 -1.31 5.73
CA GLY A 107 -15.39 -0.16 5.02
C GLY A 107 -16.71 -0.47 4.30
N ALA A 108 -16.90 -1.71 3.84
CA ALA A 108 -18.12 -2.17 3.18
C ALA A 108 -19.34 -2.31 4.12
N SER A 109 -19.13 -2.28 5.44
CA SER A 109 -20.17 -2.39 6.46
C SER A 109 -20.89 -1.08 6.82
N GLN A 110 -20.65 0.03 6.11
CA GLN A 110 -21.50 1.23 6.22
C GLN A 110 -22.70 1.05 5.27
N PRO A 111 -23.91 0.73 5.76
CA PRO A 111 -25.09 0.72 4.90
C PRO A 111 -25.26 2.11 4.31
N SER A 112 -25.37 2.18 2.98
CA SER A 112 -25.81 3.36 2.25
C SER A 112 -27.10 3.85 2.91
N ALA A 113 -26.98 4.91 3.71
CA ALA A 113 -28.13 5.73 4.08
C ALA A 113 -28.63 6.35 2.78
N ARG A 114 -29.50 5.63 2.08
CA ARG A 114 -30.35 6.21 1.06
C ARG A 114 -31.36 7.06 1.82
N GLU A 115 -31.14 8.38 1.76
CA GLU A 115 -32.18 9.36 2.06
C GLU A 115 -33.37 9.14 1.12
N PRO A 116 -34.60 9.29 1.61
CA PRO A 116 -35.64 10.03 0.91
C PRO A 116 -35.63 11.51 1.32
#